data_AF-A0A151MI15-F1
#
_entry.id   AF-A0A151MI15-F1
#
_cell.length_a   1.000
_cell.length_b   1.000
_cell.length_c   1.000
_cell.angle_alpha   90.00
_cell.angle_beta   90.00
_cell.angle_gamma   90.00
#
_symmetry.space_group_name_H-M   'P 1'
#
loop_
_entity.id
_entity.type
_entity.pdbx_description
1 polymer ?
#
loop_
_entity_poly.entity_id
_entity_poly.type
_entity_poly.pdbx_seq_one_letter_code
_entity_poly.pdbx_strand_id
1 'polypeptide(L)'
;MMKSELSYEDESKVREEAELLMKPEADWEKFLLPAPIIVALLGQLVCIPVEKGDFSICEHAPSGGYRYFKETKSFKVCLQEVCDRVWDAFQLGRNKATLIRRQLKNVPRKMEDLIQGFLQDVNMKRDPFIVQIEDMQRKAKECKTLAEEAKAKFMGQEDVLQELFQACLNARQGKNKVLETVQTELKEVKSQMEPARDEQDRAEQKHVKLEAQGNEALKTFFSDIEKRPSSLGIVCVEKDKTHFMEKHSTKLERSQEMQDRAWQEMGSNYERMKDLNKRTTEIQCAMNRCEFRERDLERCDSILEEGLEALRNLHQQWKKMVQFFQMISNLVDFCLNWHIRECLDSDENLQQVTRAFSAISVVQLVQLISHTYVTIVQKYLMELLRQVGRLLGKDRSSFYAEKAQLDGGCEGAQEALTRLVGELKGNFQSDLSTRLETIEKVKLKLNP
;
A
#
# COMPACT_ATOMS: atom_id res chain seq x y z
N MET A 1 -0.59 -27.72 -42.34
CA MET A 1 -0.07 -26.33 -42.31
C MET A 1 -1.01 -25.48 -41.48
N MET A 2 -0.67 -25.23 -40.22
CA MET A 2 -1.15 -24.07 -39.47
C MET A 2 0.14 -23.39 -39.00
N LYS A 3 0.59 -22.37 -39.75
CA LYS A 3 1.54 -21.39 -39.22
C LYS A 3 0.75 -20.60 -38.19
N SER A 4 1.10 -20.69 -36.92
CA SER A 4 0.50 -19.84 -35.89
C SER A 4 0.93 -18.41 -36.19
N GLU A 5 -0.06 -17.56 -36.48
CA GLU A 5 0.08 -16.12 -36.64
C GLU A 5 0.47 -15.48 -35.30
N LEU A 6 1.75 -15.55 -34.93
CA LEU A 6 2.36 -14.38 -34.30
C LEU A 6 2.64 -13.40 -35.44
N SER A 7 2.23 -12.15 -35.29
CA SER A 7 2.53 -11.10 -36.26
C SER A 7 4.04 -11.07 -36.50
N TYR A 8 4.47 -11.00 -37.76
CA TYR A 8 5.89 -10.90 -38.16
C TYR A 8 6.63 -9.77 -37.41
N GLU A 9 5.88 -8.74 -37.00
CA GLU A 9 6.33 -7.60 -36.20
C GLU A 9 6.65 -7.97 -34.74
N ASP A 10 5.92 -8.92 -34.15
CA ASP A 10 6.16 -9.42 -32.80
C ASP A 10 7.37 -10.36 -32.75
N GLU A 11 7.53 -11.21 -33.78
CA GLU A 11 8.71 -12.08 -33.94
C GLU A 11 10.01 -11.27 -34.11
N SER A 12 9.96 -10.18 -34.89
CA SER A 12 11.11 -9.29 -35.07
C SER A 12 11.52 -8.56 -33.78
N LYS A 13 10.55 -8.14 -32.95
CA LYS A 13 10.83 -7.49 -31.65
C LYS A 13 11.45 -8.46 -30.65
N VAL A 14 10.91 -9.67 -30.54
CA VAL A 14 11.45 -10.73 -29.68
C VAL A 14 12.90 -11.04 -30.03
N ARG A 15 13.23 -11.01 -31.33
CA ARG A 15 14.59 -11.18 -31.84
C ARG A 15 15.53 -10.04 -31.43
N GLU A 16 15.14 -8.80 -31.66
CA GLU A 16 15.97 -7.63 -31.32
C GLU A 16 16.24 -7.57 -29.81
N GLU A 17 15.22 -7.84 -28.98
CA GLU A 17 15.36 -7.91 -27.52
C GLU A 17 16.32 -9.02 -27.09
N ALA A 18 16.22 -10.20 -27.68
CA ALA A 18 17.09 -11.32 -27.35
C ALA A 18 18.54 -11.08 -27.77
N GLU A 19 18.77 -10.46 -28.93
CA GLU A 19 20.10 -10.08 -29.42
C GLU A 19 20.73 -8.99 -28.53
N LEU A 20 19.95 -8.06 -27.99
CA LEU A 20 20.41 -7.05 -27.03
C LEU A 20 20.85 -7.67 -25.70
N LEU A 21 20.11 -8.64 -25.19
CA LEU A 21 20.39 -9.32 -23.92
C LEU A 21 21.63 -10.23 -23.97
N MET A 22 22.12 -10.50 -25.18
CA MET A 22 23.26 -11.36 -25.45
C MET A 22 24.58 -10.59 -25.56
N LYS A 23 24.51 -9.26 -25.58
CA LYS A 23 25.69 -8.40 -25.59
C LYS A 23 26.42 -8.51 -24.25
N PRO A 24 27.77 -8.42 -24.22
CA PRO A 24 28.53 -8.40 -22.97
C PRO A 24 28.04 -7.33 -21.99
N GLU A 25 27.55 -6.19 -22.50
CA GLU A 25 27.05 -5.06 -21.73
C GLU A 25 25.58 -5.21 -21.27
N ALA A 26 24.93 -6.34 -21.57
CA ALA A 26 23.54 -6.56 -21.20
C ALA A 26 23.35 -6.61 -19.67
N ASP A 27 22.35 -5.87 -19.18
CA ASP A 27 22.03 -5.74 -17.76
C ASP A 27 20.86 -6.65 -17.35
N TRP A 28 20.93 -7.94 -17.72
CA TRP A 28 19.88 -8.91 -17.39
C TRP A 28 19.68 -9.09 -15.87
N GLU A 29 20.65 -8.70 -15.07
CA GLU A 29 20.56 -8.73 -13.61
C GLU A 29 19.51 -7.80 -13.02
N LYS A 30 19.18 -6.70 -13.73
CA LYS A 30 18.18 -5.72 -13.27
C LYS A 30 16.80 -6.36 -13.10
N PHE A 31 16.55 -7.48 -13.77
CA PHE A 31 15.31 -8.24 -13.66
C PHE A 31 15.24 -9.13 -12.41
N LEU A 32 16.36 -9.39 -11.73
CA LEU A 32 16.42 -10.18 -10.50
C LEU A 32 16.42 -9.33 -9.22
N LEU A 33 16.91 -8.08 -9.31
CA LEU A 33 16.90 -7.10 -8.21
C LEU A 33 15.54 -6.87 -7.53
N PRO A 34 14.38 -6.96 -8.21
CA PRO A 34 13.09 -6.70 -7.57
C PRO A 34 12.71 -7.72 -6.49
N ALA A 35 13.26 -8.94 -6.52
CA ALA A 35 12.76 -10.04 -5.70
C ALA A 35 12.95 -9.82 -4.17
N PRO A 36 14.13 -9.43 -3.66
CA PRO A 36 14.27 -9.04 -2.25
C PRO A 36 13.47 -7.78 -1.87
N ILE A 37 13.39 -6.81 -2.79
CA ILE A 37 12.67 -5.55 -2.56
C ILE A 37 11.17 -5.79 -2.35
N ILE A 38 10.57 -6.72 -3.12
CA ILE A 38 9.18 -7.14 -2.94
C ILE A 38 8.93 -7.64 -1.50
N VAL A 39 9.85 -8.43 -0.95
CA VAL A 39 9.71 -8.95 0.43
C VAL A 39 9.82 -7.83 1.46
N ALA A 40 10.76 -6.90 1.27
CA ALA A 40 10.90 -5.74 2.14
C ALA A 40 9.64 -4.84 2.12
N LEU A 41 9.08 -4.57 0.93
CA LEU A 41 7.86 -3.78 0.74
C LEU A 41 6.64 -4.46 1.37
N LEU A 42 6.53 -5.79 1.27
CA LEU A 42 5.49 -6.53 1.99
C LEU A 42 5.67 -6.42 3.50
N GLY A 43 6.92 -6.49 3.99
CA GLY A 43 7.23 -6.26 5.40
C GLY A 43 6.78 -4.87 5.88
N GLN A 44 6.96 -3.83 5.06
CA GLN A 44 6.47 -2.47 5.36
C GLN A 44 4.94 -2.42 5.39
N LEU A 45 4.26 -3.02 4.41
CA LEU A 45 2.80 -3.08 4.37
C LEU A 45 2.19 -3.75 5.60
N VAL A 46 2.82 -4.83 6.07
CA VAL A 46 2.39 -5.57 7.27
C VAL A 46 2.56 -4.74 8.55
N CYS A 47 3.50 -3.78 8.61
CA CYS A 47 3.63 -2.89 9.76
C CYS A 47 2.40 -2.01 10.00
N ILE A 48 1.77 -1.54 8.91
CA ILE A 48 0.69 -0.56 8.97
C ILE A 48 -0.44 -1.01 9.92
N PRO A 49 -1.09 -2.19 9.74
CA PRO A 49 -2.16 -2.61 10.63
C PRO A 49 -1.68 -2.94 12.06
N VAL A 50 -0.42 -3.33 12.26
CA VAL A 50 0.11 -3.69 13.58
C VAL A 50 0.40 -2.45 14.43
N GLU A 51 1.03 -1.44 13.83
CA GLU A 51 1.40 -0.20 14.52
C GLU A 51 0.23 0.77 14.62
N LYS A 52 -0.50 0.95 13.52
CA LYS A 52 -1.49 2.03 13.38
C LYS A 52 -2.93 1.55 13.57
N GLY A 53 -3.15 0.24 13.61
CA GLY A 53 -4.47 -0.38 13.74
C GLY A 53 -5.02 -0.82 12.39
N ASP A 54 -5.85 -1.86 12.42
CA ASP A 54 -6.52 -2.39 11.24
C ASP A 54 -7.71 -1.48 10.84
N PHE A 55 -8.04 -1.47 9.55
CA PHE A 55 -9.11 -0.63 9.02
C PHE A 55 -9.93 -1.36 7.96
N SER A 56 -11.18 -0.93 7.82
CA SER A 56 -12.09 -1.43 6.79
C SER A 56 -11.74 -0.86 5.42
N ILE A 57 -11.71 -1.71 4.39
CA ILE A 57 -11.49 -1.29 2.99
C ILE A 57 -12.74 -1.46 2.12
N CYS A 58 -13.81 -2.07 2.66
CA CYS A 58 -15.00 -2.42 1.88
C CYS A 58 -16.20 -1.49 2.07
N GLU A 59 -16.11 -0.47 2.94
CA GLU A 59 -17.21 0.47 3.21
C GLU A 59 -17.66 1.27 1.96
N HIS A 60 -16.81 1.31 0.93
CA HIS A 60 -17.07 1.99 -0.35
C HIS A 60 -16.79 1.09 -1.56
N ALA A 61 -17.16 -0.19 -1.46
CA ALA A 61 -17.01 -1.14 -2.56
C ALA A 61 -17.88 -0.76 -3.78
N PRO A 62 -17.44 -1.08 -5.02
CA PRO A 62 -18.26 -0.92 -6.22
C PRO A 62 -19.57 -1.73 -6.14
N SER A 63 -20.57 -1.39 -6.97
CA SER A 63 -21.88 -2.05 -6.98
C SER A 63 -21.83 -3.57 -7.28
N GLY A 64 -20.73 -4.08 -7.84
CA GLY A 64 -20.46 -5.51 -8.05
C GLY A 64 -19.51 -6.17 -7.05
N GLY A 65 -19.06 -5.44 -6.02
CA GLY A 65 -18.04 -5.87 -5.08
C GLY A 65 -16.64 -6.00 -5.71
N TYR A 66 -15.70 -6.52 -4.93
CA TYR A 66 -14.36 -6.86 -5.37
C TYR A 66 -14.31 -8.30 -5.89
N ARG A 67 -13.54 -8.57 -6.96
CA ARG A 67 -13.46 -9.87 -7.62
C ARG A 67 -12.68 -10.88 -6.79
N TYR A 68 -11.59 -10.47 -6.17
CA TYR A 68 -10.69 -11.29 -5.37
C TYR A 68 -11.02 -11.17 -3.87
N PHE A 69 -11.35 -9.97 -3.39
CA PHE A 69 -11.63 -9.71 -1.97
C PHE A 69 -13.13 -9.69 -1.64
N LYS A 70 -13.83 -10.82 -1.85
CA LYS A 70 -15.30 -10.90 -1.76
C LYS A 70 -15.89 -10.83 -0.35
N GLU A 71 -15.19 -11.38 0.64
CA GLU A 71 -15.70 -11.56 2.02
C GLU A 71 -14.88 -10.82 3.09
N THR A 72 -13.74 -10.26 2.69
CA THR A 72 -12.71 -9.72 3.59
C THR A 72 -12.95 -8.24 3.84
N LYS A 73 -13.41 -7.89 5.05
CA LYS A 73 -13.75 -6.50 5.40
C LYS A 73 -12.54 -5.64 5.76
N SER A 74 -11.45 -6.24 6.25
CA SER A 74 -10.30 -5.50 6.80
C SER A 74 -9.04 -5.61 5.95
N PHE A 75 -8.24 -4.55 5.99
CA PHE A 75 -6.97 -4.45 5.30
C PHE A 75 -5.99 -5.54 5.72
N LYS A 76 -5.93 -5.87 7.01
CA LYS A 76 -5.06 -6.93 7.54
C LYS A 76 -5.34 -8.30 6.91
N VAL A 77 -6.61 -8.65 6.73
CA VAL A 77 -6.99 -9.95 6.12
C VAL A 77 -6.61 -9.98 4.64
N CYS A 78 -6.84 -8.88 3.92
CA CYS A 78 -6.41 -8.77 2.52
C CYS A 78 -4.89 -8.84 2.38
N LEU A 79 -4.14 -8.25 3.30
CA LEU A 79 -2.67 -8.35 3.32
C LEU A 79 -2.20 -9.79 3.59
N GLN A 80 -2.87 -10.54 4.47
CA GLN A 80 -2.56 -11.94 4.69
C GLN A 80 -2.71 -12.74 3.38
N GLU A 81 -3.83 -12.54 2.69
CA GLU A 81 -4.08 -13.20 1.41
C GLU A 81 -3.04 -12.81 0.35
N VAL A 82 -2.65 -11.52 0.29
CA VAL A 82 -1.55 -11.06 -0.59
C VAL A 82 -0.23 -11.75 -0.24
N CYS A 83 0.11 -11.89 1.05
CA CYS A 83 1.34 -12.56 1.48
C CYS A 83 1.36 -14.04 1.03
N ASP A 84 0.26 -14.75 1.23
CA ASP A 84 0.12 -16.16 0.84
C ASP A 84 0.22 -16.32 -0.69
N ARG A 85 -0.42 -15.41 -1.44
CA ARG A 85 -0.36 -15.37 -2.90
C ARG A 85 1.04 -15.07 -3.44
N VAL A 86 1.76 -14.16 -2.78
CA VAL A 86 3.15 -13.84 -3.15
C VAL A 86 4.05 -15.04 -2.89
N TRP A 87 3.89 -15.71 -1.74
CA TRP A 87 4.58 -16.96 -1.44
C TRP A 87 4.40 -17.99 -2.57
N ASP A 88 3.15 -18.25 -2.94
CA ASP A 88 2.80 -19.21 -3.99
C ASP A 88 3.42 -18.86 -5.34
N ALA A 89 3.44 -17.57 -5.71
CA ALA A 89 4.01 -17.11 -6.96
C ALA A 89 5.53 -17.35 -7.01
N PHE A 90 6.26 -17.00 -5.94
CA PHE A 90 7.70 -17.28 -5.86
C PHE A 90 8.01 -18.77 -5.81
N GLN A 91 7.22 -19.56 -5.06
CA GLN A 91 7.37 -21.01 -5.02
C GLN A 91 7.16 -21.63 -6.41
N LEU A 92 6.09 -21.25 -7.11
CA LEU A 92 5.81 -21.75 -8.46
C LEU A 92 6.91 -21.32 -9.42
N GLY A 93 7.26 -20.03 -9.44
CA GLY A 93 8.34 -19.51 -10.27
C GLY A 93 9.64 -20.29 -10.06
N ARG A 94 10.01 -20.58 -8.80
CA ARG A 94 11.21 -21.36 -8.47
C ARG A 94 11.12 -22.77 -9.02
N ASN A 95 9.98 -23.43 -8.86
CA ASN A 95 9.77 -24.78 -9.38
C ASN A 95 9.89 -24.79 -10.91
N LYS A 96 9.29 -23.84 -11.62
CA LYS A 96 9.37 -23.72 -13.08
C LYS A 96 10.79 -23.42 -13.56
N ALA A 97 11.47 -22.46 -12.94
CA ALA A 97 12.88 -22.15 -13.25
C ALA A 97 13.82 -23.35 -12.99
N THR A 98 13.54 -24.16 -11.97
CA THR A 98 14.29 -25.40 -11.72
C THR A 98 14.11 -26.41 -12.85
N LEU A 99 12.89 -26.54 -13.39
CA LEU A 99 12.59 -27.42 -14.52
C LEU A 99 13.24 -26.92 -15.81
N ILE A 100 13.18 -25.62 -16.11
CA ILE A 100 13.86 -24.98 -17.25
C ILE A 100 15.36 -25.27 -17.19
N ARG A 101 16.00 -24.98 -16.05
CA ARG A 101 17.43 -25.26 -15.84
C ARG A 101 17.78 -26.73 -16.10
N ARG A 102 16.93 -27.65 -15.64
CA ARG A 102 17.14 -29.09 -15.81
C ARG A 102 17.01 -29.52 -17.26
N GLN A 103 15.99 -29.05 -17.98
CA GLN A 103 15.76 -29.39 -19.39
C GLN A 103 16.91 -28.87 -20.28
N LEU A 104 17.40 -27.67 -19.98
CA LEU A 104 18.47 -27.05 -20.77
C LEU A 104 19.85 -27.62 -20.46
N LYS A 105 20.09 -28.21 -19.28
CA LYS A 105 21.44 -28.58 -18.75
C LYS A 105 22.39 -29.19 -19.78
N ASN A 106 21.90 -30.12 -20.61
CA ASN A 106 22.73 -30.86 -21.57
C ASN A 106 22.66 -30.32 -23.00
N VAL A 107 21.84 -29.29 -23.25
CA VAL A 107 21.65 -28.71 -24.59
C VAL A 107 22.93 -28.08 -25.14
N PRO A 108 23.70 -27.26 -24.38
CA PRO A 108 24.97 -26.69 -24.86
C PRO A 108 25.95 -27.75 -25.37
N ARG A 109 26.25 -28.75 -24.52
CA ARG A 109 27.19 -29.83 -24.86
C ARG A 109 26.73 -30.63 -26.08
N LYS A 110 25.44 -30.99 -26.15
CA LYS A 110 24.90 -31.69 -27.32
C LYS A 110 25.07 -30.88 -28.61
N MET A 111 24.84 -29.57 -28.54
CA MET A 111 24.99 -28.69 -29.70
C MET A 111 26.46 -28.52 -30.09
N GLU A 112 27.39 -28.45 -29.14
CA GLU A 112 28.84 -28.44 -29.40
C GLU A 112 29.31 -29.73 -30.08
N ASP A 113 28.90 -30.90 -29.57
CA ASP A 113 29.20 -32.20 -30.16
C ASP A 113 28.69 -32.28 -31.61
N LEU A 114 27.50 -31.71 -31.87
CA LEU A 114 26.90 -31.64 -33.21
C LEU A 114 27.66 -30.70 -34.16
N ILE A 115 28.06 -29.52 -33.70
CA ILE A 115 28.88 -28.58 -34.49
C ILE A 115 30.24 -29.20 -34.81
N GLN A 116 30.87 -29.87 -33.84
CA GLN A 116 32.16 -30.51 -34.03
C GLN A 116 32.08 -31.67 -35.04
N GLY A 117 31.03 -32.48 -34.98
CA GLY A 117 30.78 -33.53 -35.98
C GLY A 117 30.61 -32.95 -37.39
N PHE A 118 29.88 -31.84 -37.52
CA PHE A 118 29.67 -31.16 -38.79
C PHE A 118 30.97 -30.59 -39.40
N LEU A 119 31.88 -30.09 -38.56
CA LEU A 119 33.19 -29.60 -38.99
C LEU A 119 34.16 -30.72 -39.42
N GLN A 120 33.92 -31.96 -39.00
CA GLN A 120 34.82 -33.09 -39.25
C GLN A 120 34.42 -33.94 -40.47
N ASP A 121 33.13 -34.02 -40.82
CA ASP A 121 32.66 -34.81 -41.97
C ASP A 121 31.51 -34.09 -42.72
N VAL A 122 31.85 -33.47 -43.86
CA VAL A 122 30.90 -32.73 -44.72
C VAL A 122 29.90 -33.67 -45.41
N ASN A 123 30.16 -35.00 -45.43
CA ASN A 123 29.30 -36.01 -46.05
C ASN A 123 28.41 -36.77 -45.05
N MET A 124 28.34 -36.32 -43.79
CA MET A 124 27.51 -36.96 -42.76
C MET A 124 26.02 -36.92 -43.15
N LYS A 125 25.31 -38.06 -43.01
CA LYS A 125 23.86 -38.11 -43.26
C LYS A 125 23.13 -37.13 -42.33
N ARG A 126 22.27 -36.26 -42.88
CA ARG A 126 21.54 -35.23 -42.12
C ARG A 126 20.48 -35.81 -41.16
N ASP A 127 20.04 -37.06 -41.35
CA ASP A 127 18.90 -37.62 -40.59
C ASP A 127 19.12 -37.70 -39.07
N PRO A 128 20.25 -38.20 -38.52
CA PRO A 128 20.49 -38.22 -37.08
C PRO A 128 20.64 -36.82 -36.47
N PHE A 129 21.07 -35.85 -37.26
CA PHE A 129 21.22 -34.44 -36.87
C PHE A 129 19.85 -33.78 -36.70
N ILE A 130 18.95 -34.01 -37.66
CA ILE A 130 17.55 -33.54 -37.60
C ILE A 130 16.87 -34.06 -36.33
N VAL A 131 17.01 -35.35 -36.01
CA VAL A 131 16.39 -35.95 -34.81
C VAL A 131 16.88 -35.29 -33.51
N GLN A 132 18.17 -34.96 -33.40
CA GLN A 132 18.70 -34.30 -32.21
C GLN A 132 18.25 -32.85 -32.09
N ILE A 133 18.16 -32.16 -33.22
CA ILE A 133 17.62 -30.80 -33.30
C ILE A 133 16.14 -30.79 -32.90
N GLU A 134 15.32 -31.70 -33.42
CA GLU A 134 13.91 -31.83 -33.05
C GLU A 134 13.72 -32.11 -31.56
N ASP A 135 14.59 -32.93 -30.94
CA ASP A 135 14.60 -33.13 -29.48
C ASP A 135 14.88 -31.84 -28.72
N MET A 136 15.82 -31.01 -29.19
CA MET A 136 16.14 -29.72 -28.59
C MET A 136 15.01 -28.70 -28.77
N GLN A 137 14.39 -28.65 -29.95
CA GLN A 137 13.21 -27.81 -30.20
C GLN A 137 12.03 -28.20 -29.31
N ARG A 138 11.80 -29.49 -29.09
CA ARG A 138 10.76 -29.97 -28.17
C ARG A 138 11.03 -29.50 -26.73
N LYS A 139 12.25 -29.69 -26.22
CA LYS A 139 12.65 -29.23 -24.88
C LYS A 139 12.51 -27.73 -24.70
N ALA A 140 12.79 -26.99 -25.76
CA ALA A 140 12.61 -25.56 -25.77
C ALA A 140 11.16 -25.11 -25.67
N LYS A 141 10.27 -25.74 -26.45
CA LYS A 141 8.83 -25.49 -26.36
C LYS A 141 8.32 -25.77 -24.95
N GLU A 142 8.78 -26.86 -24.33
CA GLU A 142 8.50 -27.14 -22.92
C GLU A 142 9.02 -26.03 -21.98
N CYS A 143 10.27 -25.56 -22.17
CA CYS A 143 10.81 -24.45 -21.40
C CYS A 143 10.00 -23.16 -21.55
N LYS A 144 9.51 -22.86 -22.77
CA LYS A 144 8.68 -21.70 -23.07
C LYS A 144 7.37 -21.77 -22.28
N THR A 145 6.68 -22.90 -22.37
CA THR A 145 5.44 -23.14 -21.60
C THR A 145 5.67 -22.99 -20.10
N LEU A 146 6.77 -23.52 -19.57
CA LEU A 146 7.11 -23.35 -18.15
C LEU A 146 7.32 -21.88 -17.74
N ALA A 147 7.97 -21.08 -18.59
CA ALA A 147 8.17 -19.65 -18.37
C ALA A 147 6.85 -18.87 -18.47
N GLU A 148 5.99 -19.20 -19.43
CA GLU A 148 4.67 -18.60 -19.62
C GLU A 148 3.73 -18.92 -18.45
N GLU A 149 3.74 -20.14 -17.93
CA GLU A 149 2.99 -20.52 -16.73
C GLU A 149 3.43 -19.73 -15.49
N ALA A 150 4.75 -19.56 -15.30
CA ALA A 150 5.27 -18.72 -14.23
C ALA A 150 4.82 -17.26 -14.41
N LYS A 151 5.00 -16.69 -15.60
CA LYS A 151 4.54 -15.34 -15.95
C LYS A 151 3.05 -15.16 -15.65
N ALA A 152 2.21 -16.09 -16.08
CA ALA A 152 0.77 -16.04 -15.87
C ALA A 152 0.39 -16.04 -14.38
N LYS A 153 1.09 -16.80 -13.53
CA LYS A 153 0.88 -16.77 -12.08
C LYS A 153 1.22 -15.40 -11.48
N PHE A 154 2.32 -14.78 -11.92
CA PHE A 154 2.70 -13.43 -11.47
C PHE A 154 1.69 -12.38 -11.97
N MET A 155 1.27 -12.42 -13.23
CA MET A 155 0.21 -11.53 -13.76
C MET A 155 -1.10 -11.66 -12.98
N GLY A 156 -1.52 -12.88 -12.66
CA GLY A 156 -2.75 -13.08 -11.87
C GLY A 156 -2.68 -12.47 -10.47
N GLN A 157 -1.49 -12.31 -9.86
CA GLN A 157 -1.35 -11.58 -8.60
C GLN A 157 -1.24 -10.07 -8.79
N GLU A 158 -0.79 -9.61 -9.95
CA GLU A 158 -0.81 -8.18 -10.30
C GLU A 158 -2.24 -7.64 -10.27
N ASP A 159 -3.20 -8.41 -10.81
CA ASP A 159 -4.62 -8.09 -10.76
C ASP A 159 -5.14 -7.96 -9.32
N VAL A 160 -4.70 -8.83 -8.42
CA VAL A 160 -5.07 -8.83 -6.99
C VAL A 160 -4.50 -7.59 -6.30
N LEU A 161 -3.23 -7.28 -6.53
CA LEU A 161 -2.59 -6.07 -5.98
C LEU A 161 -3.26 -4.79 -6.48
N GLN A 162 -3.64 -4.76 -7.76
CA GLN A 162 -4.36 -3.63 -8.36
C GLN A 162 -5.75 -3.48 -7.74
N GLU A 163 -6.46 -4.57 -7.48
CA GLU A 163 -7.75 -4.52 -6.80
C GLU A 163 -7.62 -4.03 -5.35
N LEU A 164 -6.60 -4.48 -4.60
CA LEU A 164 -6.35 -4.01 -3.24
C LEU A 164 -6.01 -2.50 -3.23
N PHE A 165 -5.19 -2.05 -4.18
CA PHE A 165 -4.87 -0.63 -4.34
C PHE A 165 -6.14 0.19 -4.61
N GLN A 166 -7.01 -0.29 -5.51
CA GLN A 166 -8.28 0.38 -5.78
C GLN A 166 -9.23 0.38 -4.57
N ALA A 167 -9.24 -0.69 -3.77
CA ALA A 167 -10.01 -0.76 -2.54
C ALA A 167 -9.56 0.29 -1.52
N CYS A 168 -8.25 0.42 -1.30
CA CYS A 168 -7.69 1.46 -0.44
C CYS A 168 -7.98 2.88 -0.95
N LEU A 169 -7.94 3.10 -2.27
CA LEU A 169 -8.29 4.39 -2.88
C LEU A 169 -9.77 4.75 -2.63
N ASN A 170 -10.68 3.81 -2.84
CA ASN A 170 -12.11 4.04 -2.61
C ASN A 170 -12.38 4.32 -1.13
N ALA A 171 -11.74 3.57 -0.23
CA ALA A 171 -11.83 3.79 1.20
C ALA A 171 -11.35 5.20 1.59
N ARG A 172 -10.22 5.66 1.03
CA ARG A 172 -9.69 7.01 1.24
C ARG A 172 -10.66 8.09 0.75
N GLN A 173 -11.17 7.95 -0.47
CA GLN A 173 -12.12 8.90 -1.04
C GLN A 173 -13.41 9.01 -0.21
N GLY A 174 -13.97 7.88 0.23
CA GLY A 174 -15.16 7.89 1.07
C GLY A 174 -14.93 8.55 2.43
N LYS A 175 -13.79 8.26 3.07
CA LYS A 175 -13.39 8.94 4.32
C LYS A 175 -13.20 10.44 4.13
N ASN A 176 -12.61 10.88 3.02
CA ASN A 176 -12.40 12.32 2.75
C ASN A 176 -13.72 13.07 2.58
N LYS A 177 -14.74 12.45 1.96
CA LYS A 177 -16.10 13.02 1.92
C LYS A 177 -16.71 13.17 3.32
N VAL A 178 -16.51 12.18 4.19
CA VAL A 178 -16.96 12.26 5.59
C VAL A 178 -16.19 13.35 6.34
N LEU A 179 -14.89 13.48 6.11
CA LEU A 179 -14.05 14.52 6.70
C LEU A 179 -14.52 15.92 6.31
N GLU A 180 -14.80 16.17 5.03
CA GLU A 180 -15.37 17.44 4.55
C GLU A 180 -16.71 17.77 5.23
N THR A 181 -17.55 16.74 5.43
CA THR A 181 -18.83 16.90 6.12
C THR A 181 -18.62 17.28 7.59
N VAL A 182 -17.74 16.56 8.30
CA VAL A 182 -17.41 16.84 9.71
C VAL A 182 -16.77 18.20 9.88
N GLN A 183 -15.93 18.64 8.94
CA GLN A 183 -15.34 19.98 8.95
C GLN A 183 -16.39 21.08 8.77
N THR A 184 -17.42 20.82 7.97
CA THR A 184 -18.55 21.75 7.81
C THR A 184 -19.38 21.81 9.08
N GLU A 185 -19.73 20.66 9.67
CA GLU A 185 -20.41 20.56 10.97
C GLU A 185 -19.61 21.28 12.07
N LEU A 186 -18.29 21.10 12.12
CA LEU A 186 -17.44 21.74 13.11
C LEU A 186 -17.43 23.26 12.98
N LYS A 187 -17.39 23.79 11.75
CA LYS A 187 -17.49 25.24 11.51
C LYS A 187 -18.84 25.81 11.95
N GLU A 188 -19.92 25.07 11.71
CA GLU A 188 -21.26 25.46 12.16
C GLU A 188 -21.36 25.47 13.69
N VAL A 189 -20.91 24.41 14.36
CA VAL A 189 -20.94 24.35 15.83
C VAL A 189 -20.04 25.42 16.45
N LYS A 190 -18.86 25.69 15.85
CA LYS A 190 -17.97 26.78 16.30
C LYS A 190 -18.62 28.15 16.17
N SER A 191 -19.40 28.41 15.12
CA SER A 191 -20.09 29.69 14.94
C SER A 191 -21.23 29.89 15.95
N GLN A 192 -21.83 28.80 16.45
CA GLN A 192 -22.85 28.84 17.51
C GLN A 192 -22.25 29.01 18.91
N MET A 193 -20.97 28.68 19.12
CA MET A 193 -20.33 28.74 20.43
C MET A 193 -20.14 30.19 20.94
N GLU A 194 -19.60 31.07 20.10
CA GLU A 194 -19.36 32.48 20.45
C GLU A 194 -20.64 33.19 20.93
N PRO A 195 -21.76 33.20 20.18
CA PRO A 195 -22.98 33.87 20.64
C PRO A 195 -23.57 33.23 21.92
N ALA A 196 -23.45 31.91 22.10
CA ALA A 196 -23.92 31.24 23.30
C ALA A 196 -23.11 31.65 24.55
N ARG A 197 -21.79 31.77 24.42
CA ARG A 197 -20.90 32.30 25.49
C ARG A 197 -21.21 33.75 25.80
N ASP A 198 -21.36 34.58 24.77
CA ASP A 198 -21.73 35.98 24.89
C ASP A 198 -23.05 36.17 25.67
N GLU A 199 -24.05 35.34 25.39
CA GLU A 199 -25.34 35.40 26.07
C GLU A 199 -25.26 34.89 27.51
N GLN A 200 -24.47 33.85 27.74
CA GLN A 200 -24.15 33.36 29.09
C GLN A 200 -23.46 34.45 29.93
N ASP A 201 -22.41 35.08 29.41
CA ASP A 201 -21.67 36.15 30.08
C ASP A 201 -22.59 37.34 30.42
N ARG A 202 -23.47 37.73 29.49
CA ARG A 202 -24.47 38.79 29.75
C ARG A 202 -25.47 38.39 30.84
N ALA A 203 -25.92 37.14 30.86
CA ALA A 203 -26.84 36.64 31.88
C ALA A 203 -26.18 36.58 33.27
N GLU A 204 -24.92 36.15 33.34
CA GLU A 204 -24.10 36.15 34.57
C GLU A 204 -23.88 37.57 35.09
N GLN A 205 -23.46 38.51 34.23
CA GLN A 205 -23.31 39.93 34.60
C GLN A 205 -24.63 40.55 35.07
N LYS A 206 -25.75 40.20 34.43
CA LYS A 206 -27.07 40.64 34.86
C LYS A 206 -27.43 40.05 36.23
N HIS A 207 -27.08 38.79 36.49
CA HIS A 207 -27.33 38.15 37.78
C HIS A 207 -26.61 38.88 38.92
N VAL A 208 -25.32 39.19 38.73
CA VAL A 208 -24.51 39.96 39.70
C VAL A 208 -25.13 41.34 39.99
N LYS A 209 -25.64 42.02 38.96
CA LYS A 209 -26.32 43.32 39.14
C LYS A 209 -27.63 43.19 39.92
N LEU A 210 -28.45 42.19 39.59
CA LEU A 210 -29.72 41.92 40.28
C LEU A 210 -29.49 41.54 41.74
N GLU A 211 -28.47 40.75 42.03
CA GLU A 211 -28.08 40.40 43.40
C GLU A 211 -27.71 41.64 44.22
N ALA A 212 -26.92 42.56 43.65
CA ALA A 212 -26.58 43.83 44.30
C ALA A 212 -27.82 44.70 44.56
N GLN A 213 -28.72 44.81 43.58
CA GLN A 213 -29.97 45.56 43.71
C GLN A 213 -30.92 44.94 44.75
N GLY A 214 -31.05 43.61 44.76
CA GLY A 214 -31.85 42.88 45.74
C GLY A 214 -31.33 43.06 47.17
N ASN A 215 -30.01 43.02 47.35
CA ASN A 215 -29.38 43.30 48.65
C ASN A 215 -29.64 44.73 49.14
N GLU A 216 -29.65 45.71 48.23
CA GLU A 216 -29.95 47.09 48.58
C GLU A 216 -31.45 47.29 48.89
N ALA A 217 -32.35 46.65 48.12
CA ALA A 217 -33.79 46.64 48.39
C ALA A 217 -34.09 46.02 49.77
N LEU A 218 -33.43 44.92 50.12
CA LEU A 218 -33.51 44.31 51.45
C LEU A 218 -33.11 45.28 52.57
N LYS A 219 -31.97 45.97 52.42
CA LYS A 219 -31.52 46.97 53.42
C LYS A 219 -32.53 48.10 53.59
N THR A 220 -33.09 48.61 52.49
CA THR A 220 -34.08 49.69 52.56
C THR A 220 -35.37 49.25 53.22
N PHE A 221 -35.85 48.03 52.93
CA PHE A 221 -37.00 47.42 53.61
C PHE A 221 -36.76 47.26 55.12
N PHE A 222 -35.63 46.69 55.55
CA PHE A 222 -35.29 46.58 56.98
C PHE A 222 -35.20 47.96 57.66
N SER A 223 -34.60 48.95 57.00
CA SER A 223 -34.55 50.32 57.52
C SER A 223 -35.93 50.95 57.68
N ASP A 224 -36.85 50.68 56.76
CA ASP A 224 -38.23 51.16 56.85
C ASP A 224 -39.01 50.42 57.93
N ILE A 225 -38.74 49.14 58.20
CA ILE A 225 -39.28 48.41 59.36
C ILE A 225 -38.81 49.05 60.67
N GLU A 226 -37.51 49.33 60.79
CA GLU A 226 -36.91 49.92 62.01
C GLU A 226 -37.45 51.32 62.32
N LYS A 227 -37.75 52.10 61.28
CA LYS A 227 -38.30 53.46 61.40
C LYS A 227 -39.80 53.51 61.72
N ARG A 228 -40.43 52.34 61.92
CA ARG A 228 -41.85 52.24 62.28
C ARG A 228 -42.13 53.01 63.58
N PRO A 229 -43.05 54.00 63.56
CA PRO A 229 -43.33 54.79 64.74
C PRO A 229 -44.05 53.94 65.81
N SER A 230 -43.60 54.05 67.06
CA SER A 230 -44.35 53.54 68.22
C SER A 230 -45.59 54.42 68.46
N SER A 231 -46.76 53.78 68.61
CA SER A 231 -48.05 54.44 68.88
C SER A 231 -48.08 55.26 70.18
N LEU A 232 -47.11 55.03 71.07
CA LEU A 232 -46.98 55.68 72.38
C LEU A 232 -46.21 57.02 72.34
N GLY A 233 -45.55 57.38 71.24
CA GLY A 233 -44.61 58.52 71.20
C GLY A 233 -45.06 59.79 70.43
N ILE A 234 -46.23 59.79 69.78
CA ILE A 234 -46.66 60.91 68.92
C ILE A 234 -47.60 61.86 69.68
N VAL A 235 -47.17 63.09 69.94
CA VAL A 235 -48.00 64.20 70.49
C VAL A 235 -48.57 65.02 69.32
N CYS A 236 -49.62 64.52 68.67
CA CYS A 236 -50.33 65.21 67.58
C CYS A 236 -51.84 64.90 67.61
N VAL A 237 -52.65 65.72 66.93
CA VAL A 237 -54.10 65.54 66.76
C VAL A 237 -54.39 64.20 66.04
N GLU A 238 -55.48 63.53 66.39
CA GLU A 238 -55.82 62.15 65.98
C GLU A 238 -55.79 61.93 64.44
N LYS A 239 -56.16 62.94 63.65
CA LYS A 239 -56.08 62.93 62.17
C LYS A 239 -54.65 62.96 61.60
N ASP A 240 -53.71 63.61 62.29
CA ASP A 240 -52.31 63.69 61.85
C ASP A 240 -51.58 62.37 62.14
N LYS A 241 -51.96 61.68 63.22
CA LYS A 241 -51.47 60.33 63.54
C LYS A 241 -51.86 59.32 62.46
N THR A 242 -53.11 59.33 62.01
CA THR A 242 -53.59 58.42 60.95
C THR A 242 -52.87 58.68 59.62
N HIS A 243 -52.73 59.95 59.22
CA HIS A 243 -52.03 60.31 57.98
C HIS A 243 -50.54 59.94 58.01
N PHE A 244 -49.88 60.09 59.16
CA PHE A 244 -48.47 59.71 59.32
C PHE A 244 -48.25 58.19 59.28
N MET A 245 -49.12 57.42 59.94
CA MET A 245 -49.09 55.96 59.92
C MET A 245 -49.39 55.41 58.52
N GLU A 246 -50.33 56.00 57.78
CA GLU A 246 -50.66 55.66 56.40
C GLU A 246 -49.49 55.95 55.45
N LYS A 247 -48.82 57.09 55.61
CA LYS A 247 -47.59 57.41 54.86
C LYS A 247 -46.45 56.42 55.13
N HIS A 248 -46.33 55.92 56.36
CA HIS A 248 -45.34 54.91 56.70
C HIS A 248 -45.72 53.52 56.16
N SER A 249 -47.00 53.15 56.23
CA SER A 249 -47.53 51.89 55.65
C SER A 249 -47.28 51.83 54.15
N THR A 250 -47.64 52.90 53.44
CA THR A 250 -47.43 52.99 51.98
C THR A 250 -45.95 52.95 51.60
N LYS A 251 -45.05 53.47 52.45
CA LYS A 251 -43.60 53.37 52.21
C LYS A 251 -43.07 51.95 52.43
N LEU A 252 -43.55 51.27 53.47
CA LEU A 252 -43.23 49.88 53.76
C LEU A 252 -43.76 48.94 52.66
N GLU A 253 -44.99 49.14 52.20
CA GLU A 253 -45.57 48.41 51.07
C GLU A 253 -44.73 48.58 49.80
N ARG A 254 -44.32 49.82 49.48
CA ARG A 254 -43.45 50.08 48.32
C ARG A 254 -42.08 49.40 48.42
N SER A 255 -41.46 49.40 49.60
CA SER A 255 -40.16 48.73 49.79
C SER A 255 -40.30 47.20 49.74
N GLN A 256 -41.39 46.65 50.27
CA GLN A 256 -41.74 45.23 50.15
C GLN A 256 -41.97 44.83 48.68
N GLU A 257 -42.75 45.59 47.92
CA GLU A 257 -42.96 45.34 46.49
C GLU A 257 -41.67 45.45 45.68
N MET A 258 -40.76 46.37 46.03
CA MET A 258 -39.44 46.48 45.39
C MET A 258 -38.58 45.25 45.68
N GLN A 259 -38.60 44.74 46.92
CA GLN A 259 -37.91 43.52 47.29
C GLN A 259 -38.50 42.30 46.56
N ASP A 260 -39.82 42.13 46.54
CA ASP A 260 -40.47 40.99 45.90
C ASP A 260 -40.20 40.97 44.39
N ARG A 261 -40.22 42.14 43.72
CA ARG A 261 -39.83 42.26 42.32
C ARG A 261 -38.37 41.88 42.08
N ALA A 262 -37.45 42.37 42.92
CA ALA A 262 -36.02 42.03 42.79
C ALA A 262 -35.78 40.52 42.90
N TRP A 263 -36.46 39.85 43.84
CA TRP A 263 -36.38 38.39 43.99
C TRP A 263 -36.97 37.64 42.79
N GLN A 264 -38.11 38.08 42.25
CA GLN A 264 -38.70 37.46 41.06
C GLN A 264 -37.81 37.61 39.82
N GLU A 265 -37.21 38.79 39.62
CA GLU A 265 -36.28 39.04 38.51
C GLU A 265 -35.00 38.21 38.66
N MET A 266 -34.45 38.13 39.88
CA MET A 266 -33.27 37.31 40.18
C MET A 266 -33.53 35.83 39.93
N GLY A 267 -34.68 35.31 40.39
CA GLY A 267 -35.09 33.92 40.15
C GLY A 267 -35.29 33.61 38.66
N SER A 268 -35.94 34.52 37.92
CA SER A 268 -36.12 34.38 36.47
C SER A 268 -34.79 34.41 35.70
N ASN A 269 -33.85 35.27 36.11
CA ASN A 269 -32.51 35.32 35.51
C ASN A 269 -31.68 34.07 35.83
N TYR A 270 -31.81 33.53 37.05
CA TYR A 270 -31.13 32.30 37.45
C TYR A 270 -31.57 31.09 36.60
N GLU A 271 -32.87 30.90 36.39
CA GLU A 271 -33.35 29.84 35.48
C GLU A 271 -32.86 30.05 34.05
N ARG A 272 -32.87 31.30 33.54
CA ARG A 272 -32.28 31.61 32.22
C ARG A 272 -30.79 31.24 32.15
N MET A 273 -30.02 31.56 33.19
CA MET A 273 -28.58 31.26 33.27
C MET A 273 -28.34 29.75 33.28
N LYS A 274 -29.15 28.97 34.00
CA LYS A 274 -29.11 27.51 34.00
C LYS A 274 -29.41 26.92 32.62
N ASP A 275 -30.42 27.43 31.93
CA ASP A 275 -30.76 27.02 30.56
C ASP A 275 -29.64 27.36 29.58
N LEU A 276 -29.06 28.56 29.67
CA LEU A 276 -27.93 28.97 28.84
C LEU A 276 -26.69 28.10 29.09
N ASN A 277 -26.34 27.87 30.35
CA ASN A 277 -25.20 27.03 30.71
C ASN A 277 -25.37 25.59 30.19
N LYS A 278 -26.60 25.05 30.25
CA LYS A 278 -26.92 23.75 29.65
C LYS A 278 -26.70 23.77 28.13
N ARG A 279 -27.22 24.77 27.42
CA ARG A 279 -27.03 24.92 25.96
C ARG A 279 -25.56 25.08 25.58
N THR A 280 -24.81 25.94 26.25
CA THR A 280 -23.36 26.12 26.01
C THR A 280 -22.61 24.81 26.21
N THR A 281 -22.94 24.05 27.26
CA THR A 281 -22.35 22.73 27.50
C THR A 281 -22.68 21.74 26.38
N GLU A 282 -23.93 21.70 25.91
CA GLU A 282 -24.34 20.84 24.79
C GLU A 282 -23.60 21.18 23.49
N ILE A 283 -23.44 22.47 23.18
CA ILE A 283 -22.65 22.97 22.03
C ILE A 283 -21.17 22.59 22.21
N GLN A 284 -20.59 22.75 23.39
CA GLN A 284 -19.21 22.36 23.68
C GLN A 284 -19.00 20.85 23.50
N CYS A 285 -19.93 20.03 23.98
CA CYS A 285 -19.88 18.59 23.78
C CYS A 285 -19.98 18.22 22.30
N ALA A 286 -20.84 18.89 21.53
CA ALA A 286 -20.94 18.70 20.08
C ALA A 286 -19.65 19.08 19.35
N MET A 287 -19.05 20.22 19.73
CA MET A 287 -17.77 20.68 19.18
C MET A 287 -16.67 19.66 19.45
N ASN A 288 -16.51 19.22 20.70
CA ASN A 288 -15.51 18.23 21.09
C ASN A 288 -15.68 16.90 20.33
N ARG A 289 -16.92 16.46 20.09
CA ARG A 289 -17.20 15.26 19.28
C ARG A 289 -16.77 15.43 17.82
N CYS A 290 -17.05 16.59 17.21
CA CYS A 290 -16.64 16.86 15.84
C CYS A 290 -15.11 16.94 15.72
N GLU A 291 -14.43 17.62 16.64
CA GLU A 291 -12.97 17.71 16.66
C GLU A 291 -12.30 16.34 16.87
N PHE A 292 -12.89 15.48 17.69
CA PHE A 292 -12.41 14.11 17.85
C PHE A 292 -12.56 13.30 16.55
N ARG A 293 -13.74 13.35 15.93
CA ARG A 293 -14.00 12.66 14.64
C ARG A 293 -13.09 13.16 13.52
N GLU A 294 -12.85 14.47 13.44
CA GLU A 294 -11.93 15.08 12.47
C GLU A 294 -10.52 14.50 12.60
N ARG A 295 -9.95 14.54 13.82
CA ARG A 295 -8.60 13.99 14.08
C ARG A 295 -8.49 12.50 13.75
N ASP A 296 -9.52 11.72 14.07
CA ASP A 296 -9.55 10.28 13.76
C ASP A 296 -9.58 10.03 12.25
N LEU A 297 -10.34 10.83 11.49
CA LEU A 297 -10.42 10.76 10.04
C LEU A 297 -9.12 11.21 9.37
N GLU A 298 -8.50 12.29 9.82
CA GLU A 298 -7.19 12.76 9.35
C GLU A 298 -6.10 11.70 9.59
N ARG A 299 -6.10 11.09 10.77
CA ARG A 299 -5.22 9.97 11.08
C ARG A 299 -5.44 8.79 10.12
N CYS A 300 -6.70 8.46 9.84
CA CYS A 300 -7.04 7.40 8.89
C CYS A 300 -6.59 7.73 7.45
N ASP A 301 -6.70 8.98 7.01
CA ASP A 301 -6.25 9.42 5.67
C ASP A 301 -4.73 9.25 5.54
N SER A 302 -3.98 9.69 6.55
CA SER A 302 -2.52 9.53 6.59
C SER A 302 -2.09 8.05 6.55
N ILE A 303 -2.79 7.17 7.27
CA ILE A 303 -2.52 5.72 7.24
C ILE A 303 -2.76 5.14 5.83
N LEU A 304 -3.89 5.52 5.20
CA LEU A 304 -4.24 5.06 3.86
C LEU A 304 -3.28 5.58 2.80
N GLU A 305 -2.81 6.82 2.93
CA GLU A 305 -1.81 7.41 2.05
C GLU A 305 -0.49 6.61 2.06
N GLU A 306 0.02 6.31 3.25
CA GLU A 306 1.23 5.48 3.39
C GLU A 306 1.04 4.07 2.83
N GLY A 307 -0.12 3.45 3.11
CA GLY A 307 -0.45 2.12 2.57
C GLY A 307 -0.56 2.11 1.05
N LEU A 308 -1.16 3.14 0.46
CA LEU A 308 -1.25 3.30 -0.99
C LEU A 308 0.13 3.47 -1.62
N GLU A 309 1.00 4.24 -1.01
CA GLU A 309 2.36 4.44 -1.53
C GLU A 309 3.17 3.15 -1.46
N ALA A 310 3.10 2.42 -0.35
CA ALA A 310 3.74 1.11 -0.23
C ALA A 310 3.19 0.09 -1.24
N LEU A 311 1.87 0.05 -1.46
CA LEU A 311 1.24 -0.80 -2.48
C LEU A 311 1.66 -0.42 -3.90
N ARG A 312 1.78 0.88 -4.20
CA ARG A 312 2.26 1.39 -5.50
C ARG A 312 3.67 0.89 -5.77
N ASN A 313 4.56 1.02 -4.79
CA ASN A 313 5.94 0.57 -4.88
C ASN A 313 6.02 -0.95 -5.05
N LEU A 314 5.22 -1.71 -4.28
CA LEU A 314 5.13 -3.16 -4.41
C LEU A 314 4.70 -3.57 -5.82
N HIS A 315 3.63 -2.96 -6.34
CA HIS A 315 3.11 -3.24 -7.67
C HIS A 315 4.14 -2.92 -8.78
N GLN A 316 4.91 -1.84 -8.65
CA GLN A 316 5.99 -1.53 -9.59
C GLN A 316 7.10 -2.60 -9.60
N GLN A 317 7.54 -3.09 -8.44
CA GLN A 317 8.54 -4.16 -8.40
C GLN A 317 7.95 -5.49 -8.90
N TRP A 318 6.66 -5.73 -8.64
CA TRP A 318 5.95 -6.91 -9.12
C TRP A 318 5.90 -6.98 -10.66
N LYS A 319 5.62 -5.85 -11.33
CA LYS A 319 5.66 -5.74 -12.79
C LYS A 319 7.01 -6.17 -13.37
N LYS A 320 8.12 -5.85 -12.71
CA LYS A 320 9.46 -6.27 -13.15
C LYS A 320 9.64 -7.79 -13.05
N MET A 321 9.00 -8.45 -12.09
CA MET A 321 9.00 -9.93 -12.02
C MET A 321 8.18 -10.57 -13.15
N VAL A 322 7.07 -9.93 -13.58
CA VAL A 322 6.34 -10.36 -14.78
C VAL A 322 7.23 -10.23 -16.02
N GLN A 323 7.93 -9.10 -16.16
CA GLN A 323 8.88 -8.85 -17.24
C GLN A 323 10.04 -9.86 -17.24
N PHE A 324 10.54 -10.26 -16.07
CA PHE A 324 11.58 -11.28 -15.95
C PHE A 324 11.19 -12.62 -16.59
N PHE A 325 9.99 -13.14 -16.29
CA PHE A 325 9.52 -14.39 -16.90
C PHE A 325 9.13 -14.24 -18.36
N GLN A 326 8.65 -13.06 -18.78
CA GLN A 326 8.47 -12.76 -20.20
C GLN A 326 9.80 -12.81 -20.96
N MET A 327 10.86 -12.21 -20.40
CA MET A 327 12.19 -12.23 -20.98
C MET A 327 12.71 -13.67 -21.13
N ILE A 328 12.54 -14.52 -20.11
CA ILE A 328 12.90 -15.95 -20.23
C ILE A 328 12.14 -16.62 -21.37
N SER A 329 10.83 -16.39 -21.46
CA SER A 329 10.00 -16.96 -22.55
C SER A 329 10.50 -16.50 -23.93
N ASN A 330 10.76 -15.20 -24.09
CA ASN A 330 11.27 -14.61 -25.33
C ASN A 330 12.64 -15.18 -25.73
N LEU A 331 13.57 -15.29 -24.78
CA LEU A 331 14.91 -15.87 -25.02
C LEU A 331 14.83 -17.33 -25.47
N VAL A 332 13.98 -18.12 -24.78
CA VAL A 332 13.76 -19.54 -25.12
C VAL A 332 13.13 -19.68 -26.50
N ASP A 333 12.14 -18.85 -26.82
CA ASP A 333 11.46 -18.86 -28.12
C ASP A 333 12.41 -18.48 -29.26
N PHE A 334 13.15 -17.38 -29.07
CA PHE A 334 14.13 -16.86 -30.03
C PHE A 334 15.18 -17.91 -30.37
N CYS A 335 15.85 -18.52 -29.38
CA CYS A 335 16.99 -19.37 -29.68
C CYS A 335 16.67 -20.77 -30.14
N LEU A 336 15.52 -21.28 -29.77
CA LEU A 336 15.27 -22.70 -29.94
C LEU A 336 14.18 -23.01 -30.97
N ASN A 337 13.35 -22.04 -31.38
CA ASN A 337 12.50 -22.18 -32.56
C ASN A 337 13.13 -21.57 -33.81
N TRP A 338 13.89 -20.47 -33.71
CA TRP A 338 14.42 -19.75 -34.88
C TRP A 338 15.81 -20.24 -35.28
N HIS A 339 16.83 -20.11 -34.43
CA HIS A 339 18.21 -20.47 -34.81
C HIS A 339 18.39 -21.95 -35.09
N ILE A 340 17.74 -22.84 -34.34
CA ILE A 340 17.80 -24.27 -34.61
C ILE A 340 17.15 -24.62 -35.97
N ARG A 341 16.08 -23.92 -36.37
CA ARG A 341 15.41 -24.13 -37.65
C ARG A 341 16.21 -23.54 -38.81
N GLU A 342 16.73 -22.34 -38.66
CA GLU A 342 17.60 -21.70 -39.65
C GLU A 342 18.96 -22.38 -39.82
N CYS A 343 19.44 -23.13 -38.83
CA CYS A 343 20.61 -24.01 -38.97
C CYS A 343 20.33 -25.18 -39.94
N LEU A 344 19.08 -25.64 -40.06
CA LEU A 344 18.69 -26.69 -40.99
C LEU A 344 18.49 -26.19 -42.43
N ASP A 345 18.09 -24.93 -42.58
CA ASP A 345 17.69 -24.34 -43.87
C ASP A 345 18.86 -23.68 -44.65
N SER A 346 20.03 -23.47 -44.03
CA SER A 346 21.19 -22.86 -44.71
C SER A 346 22.06 -23.93 -45.38
N ASP A 347 22.51 -23.71 -46.62
CA ASP A 347 23.49 -24.58 -47.28
C ASP A 347 24.96 -24.17 -47.01
N GLU A 348 25.18 -23.05 -46.30
CA GLU A 348 26.51 -22.54 -45.98
C GLU A 348 26.97 -22.96 -44.58
N ASN A 349 28.02 -23.79 -44.52
CA ASN A 349 28.62 -24.31 -43.29
C ASN A 349 28.93 -23.20 -42.26
N LEU A 350 29.36 -22.02 -42.72
CA LEU A 350 29.74 -20.94 -41.82
C LEU A 350 28.55 -20.25 -41.14
N GLN A 351 27.43 -20.09 -41.86
CA GLN A 351 26.20 -19.53 -41.30
C GLN A 351 25.58 -20.48 -40.28
N GLN A 352 25.56 -21.79 -40.58
CA GLN A 352 25.08 -22.80 -39.64
C GLN A 352 25.88 -22.80 -38.33
N VAL A 353 27.21 -22.77 -38.42
CA VAL A 353 28.10 -22.72 -37.24
C VAL A 353 27.82 -21.47 -36.41
N THR A 354 27.78 -20.30 -37.05
CA THR A 354 27.55 -19.02 -36.34
C THR A 354 26.20 -19.01 -35.63
N ARG A 355 25.13 -19.48 -36.29
CA ARG A 355 23.78 -19.56 -35.71
C ARG A 355 23.69 -20.57 -34.57
N ALA A 356 24.37 -21.70 -34.69
CA ALA A 356 24.43 -22.72 -33.65
C ALA A 356 25.14 -22.21 -32.39
N PHE A 357 26.24 -21.45 -32.54
CA PHE A 357 26.88 -20.79 -31.42
C PHE A 357 25.98 -19.72 -30.78
N SER A 358 25.26 -18.91 -31.54
CA SER A 358 24.30 -17.96 -30.96
C SER A 358 23.22 -18.66 -30.13
N ALA A 359 22.68 -19.79 -30.61
CA ALA A 359 21.71 -20.59 -29.87
C ALA A 359 22.26 -21.15 -28.55
N ILE A 360 23.49 -21.68 -28.56
CA ILE A 360 24.17 -22.17 -27.35
C ILE A 360 24.31 -21.05 -26.32
N SER A 361 24.72 -19.86 -26.76
CA SER A 361 24.95 -18.71 -25.88
C SER A 361 23.67 -18.28 -25.15
N VAL A 362 22.51 -18.25 -25.83
CA VAL A 362 21.24 -17.93 -25.16
C VAL A 362 20.79 -19.05 -24.24
N VAL A 363 20.98 -20.32 -24.62
CA VAL A 363 20.65 -21.45 -23.74
C VAL A 363 21.45 -21.35 -22.43
N GLN A 364 22.74 -21.03 -22.51
CA GLN A 364 23.57 -20.79 -21.33
C GLN A 364 23.09 -19.58 -20.54
N LEU A 365 22.72 -18.47 -21.19
CA LEU A 365 22.15 -17.30 -20.51
C LEU A 365 20.85 -17.67 -19.77
N VAL A 366 19.92 -18.38 -20.41
CA VAL A 366 18.66 -18.82 -19.79
C VAL A 366 18.91 -19.77 -18.62
N GLN A 367 19.89 -20.66 -18.72
CA GLN A 367 20.31 -21.50 -17.60
C GLN A 367 20.86 -20.67 -16.44
N LEU A 368 21.71 -19.68 -16.75
CA LEU A 368 22.34 -18.79 -15.78
C LEU A 368 21.29 -18.03 -14.98
N ILE A 369 20.41 -17.28 -15.67
CA ILE A 369 19.36 -16.47 -15.02
C ILE A 369 18.39 -17.33 -14.22
N SER A 370 18.03 -18.52 -14.74
CA SER A 370 17.17 -19.46 -14.02
C SER A 370 17.86 -20.02 -12.78
N HIS A 371 19.15 -20.31 -12.86
CA HIS A 371 19.95 -20.78 -11.73
C HIS A 371 20.07 -19.71 -10.64
N THR A 372 20.36 -18.47 -11.02
CA THR A 372 20.44 -17.33 -10.10
C THR A 372 19.11 -17.15 -9.39
N TYR A 373 18.01 -17.10 -10.13
CA TYR A 373 16.67 -16.97 -9.57
C TYR A 373 16.35 -18.09 -8.56
N VAL A 374 16.57 -19.36 -8.93
CA VAL A 374 16.34 -20.50 -8.03
C VAL A 374 17.18 -20.40 -6.76
N THR A 375 18.46 -20.03 -6.91
CA THR A 375 19.39 -19.90 -5.78
C THR A 375 18.93 -18.82 -4.82
N ILE A 376 18.50 -17.66 -5.34
CA ILE A 376 18.07 -16.53 -4.53
C ILE A 376 16.76 -16.83 -3.81
N VAL A 377 15.77 -17.33 -4.54
CA VAL A 377 14.48 -17.68 -3.94
C VAL A 377 14.68 -18.75 -2.86
N GLN A 378 15.36 -19.85 -3.19
CA GLN A 378 15.50 -20.99 -2.28
C GLN A 378 16.33 -20.69 -1.04
N LYS A 379 17.47 -19.98 -1.19
CA LYS A 379 18.40 -19.78 -0.07
C LYS A 379 18.04 -18.58 0.80
N TYR A 380 17.42 -17.55 0.22
CA TYR A 380 17.21 -16.27 0.91
C TYR A 380 15.74 -15.90 1.02
N LEU A 381 14.94 -15.96 -0.05
CA LEU A 381 13.59 -15.38 -0.02
C LEU A 381 12.53 -16.27 0.64
N MET A 382 12.61 -17.60 0.50
CA MET A 382 11.56 -18.47 1.06
C MET A 382 11.50 -18.41 2.60
N GLU A 383 12.57 -18.12 3.34
CA GLU A 383 12.40 -17.94 4.80
C GLU A 383 11.84 -16.55 5.13
N LEU A 384 12.26 -15.51 4.39
CA LEU A 384 11.79 -14.14 4.60
C LEU A 384 10.30 -13.99 4.29
N LEU A 385 9.81 -14.59 3.20
CA LEU A 385 8.38 -14.60 2.88
C LEU A 385 7.55 -15.31 3.97
N ARG A 386 8.10 -16.35 4.59
CA ARG A 386 7.47 -17.04 5.72
C ARG A 386 7.44 -16.14 6.95
N GLN A 387 8.49 -15.35 7.17
CA GLN A 387 8.57 -14.36 8.25
C GLN A 387 7.51 -13.26 8.07
N VAL A 388 7.37 -12.71 6.86
CA VAL A 388 6.33 -11.72 6.52
C VAL A 388 4.95 -12.23 6.89
N GLY A 389 4.59 -13.46 6.48
CA GLY A 389 3.29 -14.05 6.82
C GLY A 389 3.07 -14.22 8.33
N ARG A 390 4.12 -14.49 9.11
CA ARG A 390 4.02 -14.59 10.58
C ARG A 390 3.83 -13.24 11.26
N LEU A 391 4.41 -12.16 10.72
CA LEU A 391 4.35 -10.83 11.32
C LEU A 391 2.91 -10.35 11.52
N LEU A 392 1.97 -10.70 10.62
CA LEU A 392 0.55 -10.37 10.75
C LEU A 392 -0.12 -11.04 11.97
N GLY A 393 0.39 -12.18 12.43
CA GLY A 393 -0.14 -12.93 13.57
C GLY A 393 0.53 -12.61 14.91
N LYS A 394 1.49 -11.68 14.96
CA LYS A 394 2.33 -11.44 16.13
C LYS A 394 1.82 -10.31 17.02
N ASP A 395 2.08 -10.46 18.32
CA ASP A 395 1.88 -9.41 19.31
C ASP A 395 2.96 -8.32 19.19
N ARG A 396 2.60 -7.07 19.54
CA ARG A 396 3.46 -5.88 19.44
C ARG A 396 4.85 -6.05 20.07
N SER A 397 4.96 -6.75 21.20
CA SER A 397 6.22 -6.95 21.91
C SER A 397 7.24 -7.80 21.13
N SER A 398 6.76 -8.76 20.34
CA SER A 398 7.60 -9.65 19.53
C SER A 398 7.76 -9.17 18.08
N PHE A 399 6.87 -8.29 17.63
CA PHE A 399 6.82 -7.78 16.26
C PHE A 399 8.11 -7.07 15.84
N TYR A 400 8.60 -6.12 16.65
CA TYR A 400 9.77 -5.31 16.29
C TYR A 400 11.04 -6.13 16.14
N ALA A 401 11.24 -7.14 16.98
CA ALA A 401 12.39 -8.04 16.88
C ALA A 401 12.34 -8.88 15.59
N GLU A 402 11.18 -9.44 15.24
CA GLU A 402 11.00 -10.22 14.01
C GLU A 402 11.05 -9.32 12.77
N LYS A 403 10.58 -8.07 12.85
CA LYS A 403 10.69 -7.09 11.77
C LYS A 403 12.15 -6.69 11.51
N ALA A 404 12.93 -6.44 12.56
CA ALA A 404 14.35 -6.14 12.41
C ALA A 404 15.13 -7.32 11.79
N GLN A 405 14.78 -8.57 12.17
CA GLN A 405 15.34 -9.77 11.54
C GLN A 405 14.96 -9.87 10.05
N LEU A 406 13.71 -9.57 9.71
CA LEU A 406 13.24 -9.54 8.32
C LEU A 406 14.02 -8.49 7.51
N ASP A 407 14.23 -7.30 8.06
CA ASP A 407 14.94 -6.21 7.36
C ASP A 407 16.40 -6.56 7.11
N GLY A 408 17.12 -7.00 8.14
CA GLY A 408 18.51 -7.47 7.98
C GLY A 408 18.61 -8.69 7.05
N GLY A 409 17.59 -9.54 7.04
CA GLY A 409 17.50 -10.66 6.10
C GLY A 409 17.28 -10.22 4.65
N CYS A 410 16.45 -9.21 4.41
CA CYS A 410 16.24 -8.61 3.09
C CYS A 410 17.51 -7.93 2.57
N GLU A 411 18.21 -7.17 3.42
CA GLU A 411 19.50 -6.55 3.11
C GLU A 411 20.54 -7.62 2.73
N GLY A 412 20.70 -8.66 3.56
CA GLY A 412 21.60 -9.77 3.27
C GLY A 412 21.24 -10.54 1.98
N ALA A 413 19.95 -10.70 1.68
CA ALA A 413 19.50 -11.28 0.42
C ALA A 413 19.87 -10.42 -0.80
N GLN A 414 19.80 -9.11 -0.66
CA GLN A 414 20.14 -8.15 -1.71
C GLN A 414 21.66 -8.07 -1.97
N GLU A 415 22.47 -8.10 -0.91
CA GLU A 415 23.92 -8.23 -1.01
C GLU A 415 24.32 -9.55 -1.68
N ALA A 416 23.73 -10.66 -1.23
CA ALA A 416 24.00 -11.98 -1.79
C ALA A 416 23.61 -12.07 -3.28
N LEU A 417 22.48 -11.46 -3.67
CA LEU A 417 22.07 -11.35 -5.07
C LEU A 417 23.10 -10.55 -5.88
N THR A 418 23.51 -9.39 -5.39
CA THR A 418 24.47 -8.52 -6.08
C THR A 418 25.80 -9.25 -6.31
N ARG A 419 26.32 -9.94 -5.27
CA ARG A 419 27.53 -10.75 -5.37
C ARG A 419 27.37 -11.90 -6.37
N LEU A 420 26.30 -12.70 -6.25
CA LEU A 420 26.08 -13.86 -7.11
C LEU A 420 25.93 -13.45 -8.58
N VAL A 421 25.20 -12.37 -8.85
CA VAL A 421 25.07 -11.78 -10.18
C VAL A 421 26.43 -11.38 -10.73
N GLY A 422 27.25 -10.68 -9.95
CA GLY A 422 28.57 -10.22 -10.39
C GLY A 422 29.48 -11.38 -10.79
N GLU A 423 29.56 -12.41 -9.94
CA GLU A 423 30.34 -13.63 -10.22
C GLU A 423 29.86 -14.33 -11.49
N LEU A 424 28.54 -14.50 -11.64
CA LEU A 424 27.95 -15.21 -12.77
C LEU A 424 28.05 -14.42 -14.09
N LYS A 425 27.95 -13.08 -14.04
CA LYS A 425 28.14 -12.20 -15.20
C LYS A 425 29.56 -12.29 -15.73
N GLY A 426 30.56 -12.21 -14.85
CA GLY A 426 31.97 -12.34 -15.23
C GLY A 426 32.27 -13.68 -15.90
N ASN A 427 31.75 -14.77 -15.34
CA ASN A 427 31.92 -16.12 -15.92
C ASN A 427 31.26 -16.24 -17.30
N PHE A 428 30.04 -15.70 -17.46
CA PHE A 428 29.33 -15.72 -18.75
C PHE A 428 30.04 -14.90 -19.82
N GLN A 429 30.52 -13.71 -19.49
CA GLN A 429 31.27 -12.86 -20.41
C GLN A 429 32.56 -13.55 -20.89
N SER A 430 33.31 -14.18 -19.97
CA SER A 430 34.52 -14.93 -20.31
C SER A 430 34.24 -16.11 -21.24
N ASP A 431 33.15 -16.85 -21.01
CA ASP A 431 32.74 -17.98 -21.86
C ASP A 431 32.30 -17.50 -23.25
N LEU A 432 31.52 -16.41 -23.31
CA LEU A 432 31.07 -15.80 -24.57
C LEU A 432 32.27 -15.33 -25.42
N SER A 433 33.25 -14.64 -24.82
CA SER A 433 34.47 -14.22 -25.52
C SER A 433 35.26 -15.40 -26.08
N THR A 434 35.45 -16.47 -25.30
CA THR A 434 36.14 -17.69 -25.73
C THR A 434 35.46 -18.34 -26.95
N ARG A 435 34.13 -18.32 -26.97
CA ARG A 435 33.34 -18.91 -28.06
C ARG A 435 33.35 -18.03 -29.31
N LEU A 436 33.34 -16.70 -29.17
CA LEU A 436 33.53 -15.77 -30.29
C LEU A 436 34.90 -15.95 -30.96
N GLU A 437 35.98 -16.09 -30.19
CA GLU A 437 37.30 -16.40 -30.73
C GLU A 437 37.33 -17.74 -31.48
N THR A 438 36.58 -18.74 -30.98
CA THR A 438 36.47 -20.04 -31.64
C THR A 438 35.74 -19.93 -32.97
N ILE A 439 34.66 -19.15 -33.04
CA ILE A 439 33.95 -18.86 -34.30
C ILE A 439 34.88 -18.17 -35.29
N GLU A 440 35.69 -17.20 -34.84
CA GLU A 440 36.62 -16.48 -35.71
C GLU A 440 37.72 -17.40 -36.26
N LYS A 441 38.25 -18.32 -35.44
CA LYS A 441 39.17 -19.37 -35.89
C LYS A 441 38.52 -20.31 -36.91
N VAL A 442 37.24 -20.65 -36.74
CA VAL A 442 36.49 -21.49 -37.70
C VAL A 442 36.22 -20.73 -39.00
N LYS A 443 35.90 -19.42 -38.93
CA LYS A 443 35.77 -18.53 -40.10
C LYS A 443 37.01 -18.55 -40.97
N LEU A 444 38.18 -18.36 -40.36
CA LEU A 444 39.47 -18.38 -41.06
C LEU A 444 39.80 -19.74 -41.71
N LYS A 445 39.27 -20.85 -41.17
CA LYS A 445 39.46 -22.19 -41.74
C LYS A 445 38.51 -22.52 -42.89
N LEU A 446 37.31 -21.94 -42.89
CA LEU A 446 36.27 -22.18 -43.90
C LEU A 446 36.35 -21.21 -45.10
N ASN A 447 37.03 -20.07 -44.93
CA ASN A 447 37.41 -19.12 -46.00
C ASN A 447 38.93 -18.83 -45.87
N PRO A 448 39.82 -19.70 -46.39
CA PRO A 448 41.27 -19.53 -46.29
C PRO A 448 41.82 -18.34 -47.09
#